data_AF-A0A0H5DSB9-F1
#
_entry.id   AF-A0A0H5DSB9-F1
#
_cell.length_a   1.000
_cell.length_b   1.000
_cell.length_c   1.000
_cell.angle_alpha   90.00
_cell.angle_beta   90.00
_cell.angle_gamma   90.00
#
_symmetry.space_group_name_H-M   'P 1'
#
loop_
_entity.id
_entity.type
_entity.pdbx_description
1 polymer ?
#
loop_
_entity_poly.entity_id
_entity_poly.type
_entity_poly.pdbx_seq_one_letter_code
_entity_poly.pdbx_strand_id
1 'polypeptide(L)'
;MAEDELVKVATGISQFQTSRTSKFRDVYRVKLLLNIMHFFAQSGIYSPELKRQGLEKIFFEKQEGHSEVIRQEERIVKNMIAAKGLLQLQDLSWPTADIDLSAQFRASLGELIPLEKLGGDASEKYDKIFGRCRNPGGLLTYAAGLKTLNEPAVMQCLGEYTVSVLDGTFKSKRYDTANNPHLATISTGNSDLIEKWKREITVDLESFSSDEKGQNSLNLNEWITTKLIIDNHLADADLSWVRRYLQAVTNDQRAEIFSDLVAEIKLAMKEEEKNALRSQITVQKENNKNLAEALSRKKKSVGTLGKSGQDVDGGQFEELKKQVKALEQDFSDSLKSLERLNKNLKSLTQKVTKDPVLQNLNFQKACLLSLKAGKEVDTQRGIKILEEIDKAMKPYENSEFAHDVKGLLEIMKSKKTTTLKSNLKVVFTDDPIDLLLCGTDVSGSCQRLDGDPILNKGLLGYLVDGKNRLLAIKDGNKIVSRCMLRLLWDGEKSVIFRERLYPDSIPSEHEAALNALAKQIAQDLGVPLTSQDGEGSYGKDLMALGGPAPYEYSDGSGGLQKSGVYIIEGAGRID
;
A
#
# COMPACT_ATOMS: atom_id res chain seq x y z
N MET A 1 -5.66 -33.08 -25.55
CA MET A 1 -6.40 -32.08 -26.35
C MET A 1 -6.31 -30.67 -25.78
N ALA A 2 -6.93 -30.34 -24.63
CA ALA A 2 -6.88 -28.97 -24.08
C ALA A 2 -5.46 -28.55 -23.64
N GLU A 3 -4.69 -29.49 -23.08
CA GLU A 3 -3.30 -29.27 -22.66
C GLU A 3 -2.35 -29.14 -23.87
N ASP A 4 -2.58 -29.92 -24.94
CA ASP A 4 -1.78 -29.85 -26.18
C ASP A 4 -1.94 -28.53 -26.93
N GLU A 5 -3.16 -27.98 -26.97
CA GLU A 5 -3.41 -26.65 -27.56
C GLU A 5 -2.71 -25.54 -26.77
N LEU A 6 -2.72 -25.65 -25.43
CA LEU A 6 -2.02 -24.73 -24.54
C LEU A 6 -0.48 -24.81 -24.72
N VAL A 7 0.05 -26.02 -24.90
CA VAL A 7 1.46 -26.26 -25.21
C VAL A 7 1.85 -25.72 -26.59
N LYS A 8 0.99 -25.84 -27.61
CA LYS A 8 1.23 -25.25 -28.95
C LYS A 8 1.27 -23.73 -28.88
N VAL A 9 0.33 -23.11 -28.15
CA VAL A 9 0.30 -21.65 -27.95
C VAL A 9 1.56 -21.19 -27.20
N ALA A 10 1.93 -21.87 -26.11
CA ALA A 10 3.16 -21.57 -25.36
C ALA A 10 4.43 -21.72 -26.21
N THR A 11 4.48 -22.75 -27.06
CA THR A 11 5.61 -23.00 -27.98
C THR A 11 5.70 -21.91 -29.06
N GLY A 12 4.57 -21.48 -29.64
CA GLY A 12 4.52 -20.37 -30.59
C GLY A 12 4.97 -19.04 -29.96
N ILE A 13 4.62 -18.80 -28.71
CA ILE A 13 5.07 -17.62 -27.93
C ILE A 13 6.58 -17.65 -27.70
N SER A 14 7.13 -18.79 -27.27
CA SER A 14 8.58 -18.96 -27.02
C SER A 14 9.42 -18.80 -28.31
N GLN A 15 8.95 -19.35 -29.43
CA GLN A 15 9.58 -19.18 -30.74
C GLN A 15 9.51 -17.72 -31.23
N PHE A 16 8.40 -17.02 -30.99
CA PHE A 16 8.27 -15.61 -31.35
C PHE A 16 9.14 -14.70 -30.46
N GLN A 17 9.22 -15.02 -29.16
CA GLN A 17 10.04 -14.29 -28.19
C GLN A 17 11.53 -14.31 -28.55
N THR A 18 12.04 -15.31 -29.26
CA THR A 18 13.47 -15.44 -29.58
C THR A 18 13.91 -14.75 -30.88
N SER A 19 12.99 -14.23 -31.71
CA SER A 19 13.35 -13.49 -32.94
C SER A 19 13.77 -12.03 -32.66
N ARG A 20 14.93 -11.61 -33.21
CA ARG A 20 15.73 -10.46 -32.74
C ARG A 20 15.56 -9.13 -33.50
N THR A 21 14.69 -8.99 -34.50
CA THR A 21 14.94 -7.98 -35.58
C THR A 21 13.87 -6.94 -35.91
N SER A 22 12.89 -6.61 -35.05
CA SER A 22 11.85 -5.62 -35.41
C SER A 22 11.63 -4.51 -34.36
N LYS A 23 11.59 -3.26 -34.81
CA LYS A 23 11.19 -2.05 -34.05
C LYS A 23 9.71 -2.04 -33.62
N PHE A 24 8.93 -3.05 -34.00
CA PHE A 24 7.50 -3.21 -33.67
C PHE A 24 7.22 -4.35 -32.67
N ARG A 25 8.25 -4.87 -32.00
CA ARG A 25 8.19 -6.09 -31.16
C ARG A 25 7.22 -5.97 -29.97
N ASP A 26 7.13 -4.81 -29.34
CA ASP A 26 6.30 -4.61 -28.13
C ASP A 26 4.81 -4.52 -28.50
N VAL A 27 4.52 -3.85 -29.61
CA VAL A 27 3.16 -3.73 -30.16
C VAL A 27 2.57 -5.10 -30.51
N TYR A 28 3.32 -5.98 -31.19
CA TYR A 28 2.85 -7.34 -31.49
C TYR A 28 2.78 -8.26 -30.28
N ARG A 29 3.62 -8.05 -29.25
CA ARG A 29 3.57 -8.80 -27.99
C ARG A 29 2.35 -8.45 -27.17
N VAL A 30 2.05 -7.16 -27.02
CA VAL A 30 0.79 -6.68 -26.42
C VAL A 30 -0.41 -7.26 -27.18
N LYS A 31 -0.40 -7.24 -28.52
CA LYS A 31 -1.46 -7.86 -29.35
C LYS A 31 -1.65 -9.35 -29.05
N LEU A 32 -0.54 -10.09 -28.98
CA LEU A 32 -0.56 -11.52 -28.71
C LEU A 32 -1.07 -11.81 -27.29
N LEU A 33 -0.60 -11.06 -26.28
CA LEU A 33 -1.10 -11.13 -24.90
C LEU A 33 -2.60 -10.87 -24.81
N LEU A 34 -3.08 -9.79 -25.43
CA LEU A 34 -4.49 -9.41 -25.41
C LEU A 34 -5.36 -10.46 -26.11
N ASN A 35 -4.90 -11.03 -27.22
CA ASN A 35 -5.59 -12.12 -27.91
C ASN A 35 -5.65 -13.40 -27.06
N ILE A 36 -4.57 -13.71 -26.33
CA ILE A 36 -4.53 -14.86 -25.41
C ILE A 36 -5.50 -14.65 -24.25
N MET A 37 -5.50 -13.46 -23.64
CA MET A 37 -6.43 -13.13 -22.56
C MET A 37 -7.89 -13.15 -23.03
N HIS A 38 -8.16 -12.63 -24.23
CA HIS A 38 -9.48 -12.67 -24.85
C HIS A 38 -9.95 -14.10 -25.12
N PHE A 39 -9.07 -14.94 -25.67
CA PHE A 39 -9.31 -16.36 -25.89
C PHE A 39 -9.61 -17.09 -24.56
N PHE A 40 -8.85 -16.81 -23.49
CA PHE A 40 -9.12 -17.37 -22.16
C PHE A 40 -10.42 -16.85 -21.56
N ALA A 41 -10.81 -15.60 -21.79
CA ALA A 41 -12.06 -15.04 -21.30
C ALA A 41 -13.29 -15.67 -21.99
N GLN A 42 -13.22 -15.86 -23.32
CA GLN A 42 -14.33 -16.40 -24.11
C GLN A 42 -14.41 -17.92 -24.13
N SER A 43 -13.31 -18.61 -23.85
CA SER A 43 -13.33 -20.07 -23.78
C SER A 43 -14.07 -20.53 -22.52
N GLY A 44 -15.28 -21.07 -22.72
CA GLY A 44 -16.01 -21.86 -21.72
C GLY A 44 -15.36 -23.21 -21.42
N ILE A 45 -14.18 -23.46 -21.99
CA ILE A 45 -13.48 -24.76 -22.03
C ILE A 45 -12.57 -24.95 -20.79
N TYR A 46 -12.20 -23.88 -20.10
CA TYR A 46 -11.24 -23.95 -18.99
C TYR A 46 -11.85 -23.56 -17.65
N SER A 47 -11.53 -24.33 -16.60
CA SER A 47 -11.78 -23.92 -15.22
C SER A 47 -10.90 -22.72 -14.85
N PRO A 48 -11.31 -21.89 -13.86
CA PRO A 48 -10.49 -20.76 -13.39
C PRO A 48 -9.04 -21.11 -13.04
N GLU A 49 -8.81 -22.31 -12.48
CA GLU A 49 -7.47 -22.80 -12.13
C GLU A 49 -6.61 -23.09 -13.38
N LEU A 50 -7.19 -23.65 -14.44
CA LEU A 50 -6.48 -23.90 -15.71
C LEU A 50 -6.16 -22.60 -16.45
N LYS A 51 -7.07 -21.61 -16.39
CA LYS A 51 -6.80 -20.26 -16.92
C LYS A 51 -5.62 -19.63 -16.16
N ARG A 52 -5.56 -19.77 -14.83
CA ARG A 52 -4.44 -19.29 -14.02
C ARG A 52 -3.13 -19.98 -14.39
N GLN A 53 -3.10 -21.30 -14.46
CA GLN A 53 -1.91 -22.08 -14.80
C GLN A 53 -1.38 -21.79 -16.21
N GLY A 54 -2.28 -21.54 -17.18
CA GLY A 54 -1.91 -21.14 -18.53
C GLY A 54 -1.24 -19.78 -18.57
N LEU A 55 -1.81 -18.78 -17.87
CA LEU A 55 -1.18 -17.47 -17.72
C LEU A 55 0.14 -17.57 -16.95
N GLU A 56 0.20 -18.41 -15.91
CA GLU A 56 1.41 -18.66 -15.12
C GLU A 56 2.56 -19.23 -15.98
N LYS A 57 2.28 -20.18 -16.87
CA LYS A 57 3.31 -20.69 -17.80
C LYS A 57 3.76 -19.64 -18.82
N ILE A 58 2.83 -18.83 -19.35
CA ILE A 58 3.13 -17.82 -20.38
C ILE A 58 3.97 -16.67 -19.80
N PHE A 59 3.70 -16.26 -18.56
CA PHE A 59 4.35 -15.08 -17.96
C PHE A 59 5.52 -15.41 -17.03
N PHE A 60 5.59 -16.61 -16.46
CA PHE A 60 6.49 -16.90 -15.34
C PHE A 60 7.49 -18.04 -15.61
N GLU A 61 7.49 -18.64 -16.81
CA GLU A 61 8.59 -19.53 -17.21
C GLU A 61 9.84 -18.69 -17.49
N LYS A 62 10.74 -18.67 -16.50
CA LYS A 62 11.93 -17.81 -16.43
C LYS A 62 12.79 -17.91 -17.69
N GLN A 63 12.77 -16.89 -18.54
CA GLN A 63 13.89 -16.61 -19.44
C GLN A 63 14.80 -15.55 -18.81
N GLU A 64 16.02 -15.96 -18.43
CA GLU A 64 17.07 -15.05 -17.99
C GLU A 64 17.34 -13.98 -19.06
N GLY A 65 17.33 -12.71 -18.66
CA GLY A 65 17.62 -11.56 -19.54
C GLY A 65 16.41 -10.80 -20.09
N HIS A 66 15.17 -11.18 -19.79
CA HIS A 66 13.95 -10.53 -20.32
C HIS A 66 13.04 -9.91 -19.25
N SER A 67 13.50 -9.81 -18.00
CA SER A 67 12.69 -9.41 -16.85
C SER A 67 12.08 -8.01 -16.97
N GLU A 68 12.76 -7.07 -17.62
CA GLU A 68 12.27 -5.68 -17.70
C GLU A 68 11.13 -5.53 -18.71
N VAL A 69 11.22 -6.22 -19.86
CA VAL A 69 10.14 -6.26 -20.85
C VAL A 69 8.94 -7.02 -20.29
N ILE A 70 9.16 -8.15 -19.61
CA ILE A 70 8.07 -8.90 -18.94
C ILE A 70 7.39 -8.05 -17.88
N ARG A 71 8.14 -7.29 -17.06
CA ARG A 71 7.57 -6.37 -16.07
C ARG A 71 6.79 -5.23 -16.73
N GLN A 72 7.26 -4.70 -17.86
CA GLN A 72 6.56 -3.64 -18.59
C GLN A 72 5.24 -4.15 -19.19
N GLU A 73 5.25 -5.33 -19.80
CA GLU A 73 4.06 -6.00 -20.34
C GLU A 73 3.07 -6.39 -19.23
N GLU A 74 3.57 -6.94 -18.12
CA GLU A 74 2.77 -7.22 -16.92
C GLU A 74 2.12 -5.95 -16.36
N ARG A 75 2.84 -4.82 -16.37
CA ARG A 75 2.32 -3.51 -15.95
C ARG A 75 1.25 -2.99 -16.91
N ILE A 76 1.46 -3.08 -18.23
CA ILE A 76 0.46 -2.68 -19.23
C ILE A 76 -0.81 -3.52 -19.06
N VAL A 77 -0.68 -4.83 -18.92
CA VAL A 77 -1.81 -5.73 -18.69
C VAL A 77 -2.49 -5.45 -17.36
N LYS A 78 -1.76 -5.26 -16.26
CA LYS A 78 -2.33 -4.90 -14.97
C LYS A 78 -3.07 -3.58 -15.02
N ASN A 79 -2.53 -2.57 -15.72
CA ASN A 79 -3.19 -1.27 -15.88
C ASN A 79 -4.42 -1.35 -16.77
N MET A 80 -4.36 -2.12 -17.85
CA MET A 80 -5.53 -2.40 -18.69
C MET A 80 -6.59 -3.20 -17.94
N ILE A 81 -6.20 -4.20 -17.14
CA ILE A 81 -7.11 -4.97 -16.28
C ILE A 81 -7.69 -4.09 -15.18
N ALA A 82 -6.91 -3.21 -14.55
CA ALA A 82 -7.39 -2.30 -13.51
C ALA A 82 -8.40 -1.31 -14.09
N ALA A 83 -8.06 -0.68 -15.22
CA ALA A 83 -8.97 0.20 -15.96
C ALA A 83 -10.25 -0.54 -16.42
N LYS A 84 -10.15 -1.79 -16.88
CA LYS A 84 -11.29 -2.58 -17.40
C LYS A 84 -12.11 -3.27 -16.30
N GLY A 85 -11.49 -3.67 -15.20
CA GLY A 85 -12.15 -4.31 -14.05
C GLY A 85 -13.04 -3.33 -13.29
N LEU A 86 -12.70 -2.04 -13.30
CA LEU A 86 -13.50 -0.96 -12.74
C LEU A 86 -14.70 -0.55 -13.61
N LEU A 87 -14.70 -0.87 -14.91
CA LEU A 87 -15.70 -0.38 -15.88
C LEU A 87 -16.80 -1.39 -16.28
N GLN A 88 -16.91 -2.54 -15.60
CA GLN A 88 -17.84 -3.63 -15.93
C GLN A 88 -17.76 -4.10 -17.41
N LEU A 89 -17.04 -5.20 -17.62
CA LEU A 89 -16.54 -5.77 -18.89
C LEU A 89 -17.55 -6.19 -19.99
N GLN A 90 -18.77 -5.68 -20.06
CA GLN A 90 -19.76 -6.19 -21.05
C GLN A 90 -19.75 -5.48 -22.41
N ASP A 91 -19.28 -4.23 -22.51
CA ASP A 91 -19.54 -3.42 -23.73
C ASP A 91 -18.32 -3.16 -24.64
N LEU A 92 -17.15 -3.75 -24.36
CA LEU A 92 -15.97 -3.57 -25.22
C LEU A 92 -15.81 -4.70 -26.22
N SER A 93 -16.13 -4.42 -27.49
CA SER A 93 -15.78 -5.29 -28.62
C SER A 93 -14.26 -5.38 -28.77
N TRP A 94 -13.70 -6.56 -28.52
CA TRP A 94 -12.29 -6.82 -28.82
C TRP A 94 -12.11 -6.91 -30.34
N PRO A 95 -11.17 -6.15 -30.93
CA PRO A 95 -11.10 -6.05 -32.37
C PRO A 95 -10.49 -7.29 -33.01
N THR A 96 -11.05 -7.65 -34.17
CA THR A 96 -10.50 -8.63 -35.10
C THR A 96 -9.19 -8.13 -35.73
N ALA A 97 -8.43 -9.07 -36.28
CA ALA A 97 -6.97 -9.12 -36.44
C ALA A 97 -6.19 -7.95 -37.10
N ASP A 98 -6.76 -6.82 -37.53
CA ASP A 98 -6.05 -5.83 -38.38
C ASP A 98 -6.04 -4.37 -37.91
N ILE A 99 -6.41 -4.08 -36.66
CA ILE A 99 -6.45 -2.68 -36.19
C ILE A 99 -5.08 -2.18 -35.70
N ASP A 100 -4.71 -0.97 -36.13
CA ASP A 100 -3.60 -0.15 -35.64
C ASP A 100 -3.64 -0.05 -34.10
N LEU A 101 -2.68 -0.70 -33.44
CA LEU A 101 -2.55 -0.70 -31.98
C LEU A 101 -2.25 0.69 -31.42
N SER A 102 -1.66 1.59 -32.20
CA SER A 102 -1.54 2.99 -31.82
C SER A 102 -2.91 3.67 -31.82
N ALA A 103 -3.78 3.36 -32.78
CA ALA A 103 -5.18 3.81 -32.76
C ALA A 103 -5.96 3.23 -31.57
N GLN A 104 -5.75 1.97 -31.19
CA GLN A 104 -6.39 1.39 -30.00
C GLN A 104 -5.85 1.95 -28.69
N PHE A 105 -4.53 2.12 -28.57
CA PHE A 105 -3.93 2.78 -27.42
C PHE A 105 -4.47 4.21 -27.31
N ARG A 106 -4.56 4.95 -28.41
CA ARG A 106 -5.22 6.27 -28.44
C ARG A 106 -6.70 6.21 -28.08
N ALA A 107 -7.44 5.18 -28.51
CA ALA A 107 -8.83 5.01 -28.14
C ALA A 107 -8.98 4.73 -26.64
N SER A 108 -8.24 3.77 -26.10
CA SER A 108 -8.27 3.44 -24.66
C SER A 108 -7.71 4.58 -23.79
N LEU A 109 -6.67 5.27 -24.26
CA LEU A 109 -6.11 6.44 -23.59
C LEU A 109 -7.08 7.61 -23.67
N GLY A 110 -7.73 7.82 -24.82
CA GLY A 110 -8.78 8.83 -25.03
C GLY A 110 -10.05 8.56 -24.21
N GLU A 111 -10.38 7.29 -23.98
CA GLU A 111 -11.47 6.89 -23.08
C GLU A 111 -11.16 7.18 -21.60
N LEU A 112 -9.88 7.22 -21.22
CA LEU A 112 -9.45 7.46 -19.84
C LEU A 112 -9.07 8.92 -19.61
N ILE A 113 -8.46 9.57 -20.60
CA ILE A 113 -7.90 10.91 -20.52
C ILE A 113 -8.39 11.65 -21.76
N PRO A 114 -9.10 12.79 -21.61
CA PRO A 114 -9.57 13.56 -22.76
C PRO A 114 -8.37 14.14 -23.53
N LEU A 115 -7.98 13.46 -24.61
CA LEU A 115 -6.83 13.77 -25.47
C LEU A 115 -7.22 14.41 -26.80
N GLU A 116 -8.47 14.88 -26.95
CA GLU A 116 -9.00 15.39 -28.22
C GLU A 116 -8.20 16.59 -28.77
N LYS A 117 -7.41 17.24 -27.91
CA LYS A 117 -6.56 18.39 -28.22
C LYS A 117 -5.19 18.01 -28.79
N LEU A 118 -4.77 16.74 -28.75
CA LEU A 118 -3.46 16.31 -29.25
C LEU A 118 -3.51 15.91 -30.73
N GLY A 119 -2.43 16.22 -31.44
CA GLY A 119 -2.23 15.80 -32.83
C GLY A 119 -2.02 14.28 -32.97
N GLY A 120 -1.79 13.84 -34.21
CA GLY A 120 -1.58 12.41 -34.53
C GLY A 120 -0.35 11.77 -33.89
N ASP A 121 0.56 12.56 -33.32
CA ASP A 121 1.81 12.15 -32.67
C ASP A 121 1.69 11.90 -31.15
N ALA A 122 0.48 11.99 -30.57
CA ALA A 122 0.23 11.85 -29.13
C ALA A 122 0.86 10.58 -28.52
N SER A 123 0.78 9.46 -29.22
CA SER A 123 1.32 8.17 -28.77
C SER A 123 2.85 8.19 -28.62
N GLU A 124 3.56 8.83 -29.56
CA GLU A 124 5.02 8.94 -29.52
C GLU A 124 5.48 9.88 -28.40
N LYS A 125 4.80 11.03 -28.27
CA LYS A 125 5.04 11.97 -27.17
C LYS A 125 4.81 11.31 -25.81
N TYR A 126 3.74 10.52 -25.68
CA TYR A 126 3.44 9.78 -24.46
C TYR A 126 4.54 8.80 -24.11
N ASP A 127 4.96 7.95 -25.06
CA ASP A 127 6.03 6.97 -24.82
C ASP A 127 7.34 7.66 -24.43
N LYS A 128 7.67 8.77 -25.10
CA LYS A 128 8.89 9.54 -24.82
C LYS A 128 8.91 10.15 -23.42
N ILE A 129 7.77 10.61 -22.91
CA ILE A 129 7.68 11.33 -21.62
C ILE A 129 7.25 10.38 -20.50
N PHE A 130 6.03 9.84 -20.57
CA PHE A 130 5.47 8.97 -19.55
C PHE A 130 5.99 7.54 -19.71
N GLY A 131 6.13 7.01 -20.93
CA GLY A 131 6.61 5.63 -21.16
C GLY A 131 8.03 5.36 -20.65
N ARG A 132 8.84 6.42 -20.47
CA ARG A 132 10.22 6.35 -19.97
C ARG A 132 10.41 6.86 -18.54
N CYS A 133 9.33 7.28 -17.88
CA CYS A 133 9.43 7.78 -16.51
C CYS A 133 9.65 6.62 -15.53
N ARG A 134 9.90 6.94 -14.25
CA ARG A 134 10.18 5.93 -13.21
C ARG A 134 9.02 4.96 -12.97
N ASN A 135 7.80 5.41 -13.29
CA ASN A 135 6.59 4.60 -13.23
C ASN A 135 5.79 4.78 -14.54
N PRO A 136 6.16 4.08 -15.63
CA PRO A 136 5.54 4.26 -16.94
C PRO A 136 4.02 4.05 -16.97
N GLY A 137 3.51 3.27 -16.02
CA GLY A 137 2.09 2.99 -15.86
C GLY A 137 1.35 3.96 -14.96
N GLY A 138 2.05 4.80 -14.20
CA GLY A 138 1.48 5.56 -13.09
C GLY A 138 0.35 6.49 -13.50
N LEU A 139 0.50 7.21 -14.62
CA LEU A 139 -0.55 8.10 -15.12
C LEU A 139 -1.84 7.34 -15.46
N LEU A 140 -1.74 6.13 -16.02
CA LEU A 140 -2.92 5.31 -16.35
C LEU A 140 -3.57 4.73 -15.10
N THR A 141 -2.77 4.26 -14.13
CA THR A 141 -3.27 3.79 -12.84
C THR A 141 -4.05 4.90 -12.14
N TYR A 142 -3.50 6.11 -12.14
CA TYR A 142 -4.15 7.27 -11.55
C TYR A 142 -5.43 7.68 -12.30
N ALA A 143 -5.39 7.75 -13.64
CA ALA A 143 -6.56 8.04 -14.46
C ALA A 143 -7.69 7.02 -14.23
N ALA A 144 -7.35 5.73 -14.16
CA ALA A 144 -8.31 4.66 -13.89
C ALA A 144 -8.96 4.83 -12.51
N GLY A 145 -8.17 5.12 -11.47
CA GLY A 145 -8.68 5.42 -10.13
C GLY A 145 -9.61 6.63 -10.12
N LEU A 146 -9.20 7.76 -10.70
CA LEU A 146 -10.03 8.96 -10.75
C LEU A 146 -11.34 8.77 -11.53
N LYS A 147 -11.34 7.94 -12.58
CA LYS A 147 -12.55 7.66 -13.37
C LYS A 147 -13.64 7.00 -12.53
N THR A 148 -13.31 6.24 -11.48
CA THR A 148 -14.30 5.59 -10.60
C THR A 148 -15.12 6.58 -9.79
N LEU A 149 -14.63 7.81 -9.63
CA LEU A 149 -15.34 8.87 -8.91
C LEU A 149 -16.54 9.41 -9.70
N ASN A 150 -16.59 9.20 -11.02
CA ASN A 150 -17.60 9.79 -11.92
C ASN A 150 -17.70 11.33 -11.80
N GLU A 151 -16.55 12.00 -11.64
CA GLU A 151 -16.45 13.46 -11.54
C GLU A 151 -15.82 14.04 -12.83
N PRO A 152 -16.61 14.56 -13.79
CA PRO A 152 -16.09 15.01 -15.09
C PRO A 152 -15.01 16.09 -14.98
N ALA A 153 -15.14 17.02 -14.03
CA ALA A 153 -14.17 18.09 -13.80
C ALA A 153 -12.78 17.56 -13.39
N VAL A 154 -12.73 16.46 -12.63
CA VAL A 154 -11.49 15.79 -12.22
C VAL A 154 -10.79 15.19 -13.44
N MET A 155 -11.53 14.47 -14.28
CA MET A 155 -10.98 13.86 -15.49
C MET A 155 -10.56 14.90 -16.53
N GLN A 156 -11.33 15.99 -16.67
CA GLN A 156 -10.95 17.11 -17.52
C GLN A 156 -9.63 17.74 -17.06
N CYS A 157 -9.48 18.01 -15.77
CA CYS A 157 -8.25 18.57 -15.21
C CYS A 157 -7.04 17.66 -15.45
N LEU A 158 -7.21 16.33 -15.27
CA LEU A 158 -6.16 15.36 -15.59
C LEU A 158 -5.79 15.34 -17.08
N GLY A 159 -6.79 15.47 -17.96
CA GLY A 159 -6.57 15.61 -19.40
C GLY A 159 -5.79 16.87 -19.75
N GLU A 160 -6.17 18.01 -19.18
CA GLU A 160 -5.48 19.29 -19.39
C GLU A 160 -4.02 19.24 -18.93
N TYR A 161 -3.76 18.63 -17.77
CA TYR A 161 -2.40 18.31 -17.31
C TYR A 161 -1.65 17.48 -18.37
N THR A 162 -2.21 16.33 -18.75
CA THR A 162 -1.56 15.38 -19.66
C THR A 162 -1.23 16.02 -21.01
N VAL A 163 -2.21 16.69 -21.62
CA VAL A 163 -2.05 17.42 -22.89
C VAL A 163 -0.96 18.48 -22.74
N SER A 164 -0.98 19.27 -21.67
CA SER A 164 0.01 20.33 -21.47
C SER A 164 1.45 19.82 -21.34
N VAL A 165 1.64 18.67 -20.71
CA VAL A 165 2.94 18.00 -20.61
C VAL A 165 3.39 17.51 -21.99
N LEU A 166 2.51 16.82 -22.72
CA LEU A 166 2.82 16.26 -24.04
C LEU A 166 3.12 17.33 -25.10
N ASP A 167 2.46 18.49 -25.01
CA ASP A 167 2.69 19.63 -25.91
C ASP A 167 3.78 20.61 -25.42
N GLY A 168 4.43 20.33 -24.28
CA GLY A 168 5.48 21.19 -23.73
C GLY A 168 4.98 22.56 -23.24
N THR A 169 3.67 22.72 -23.01
CA THR A 169 3.05 23.96 -22.52
C THR A 169 2.78 23.94 -21.01
N PHE A 170 3.14 22.85 -20.33
CA PHE A 170 2.90 22.61 -18.91
C PHE A 170 3.23 23.80 -18.00
N LYS A 171 4.48 24.28 -17.99
CA LYS A 171 4.89 25.40 -17.12
C LYS A 171 4.09 26.66 -17.41
N SER A 172 3.87 26.99 -18.69
CA SER A 172 3.09 28.18 -19.06
C SER A 172 1.66 28.14 -18.51
N LYS A 173 0.99 26.98 -18.59
CA LYS A 173 -0.38 26.83 -18.07
C LYS A 173 -0.43 26.84 -16.54
N ARG A 174 0.55 26.19 -15.90
CA ARG A 174 0.63 26.10 -14.44
C ARG A 174 0.71 27.48 -13.77
N TYR A 175 1.43 28.42 -14.39
CA TYR A 175 1.62 29.78 -13.88
C TYR A 175 0.74 30.83 -14.57
N ASP A 176 -0.32 30.42 -15.27
CA ASP A 176 -1.25 31.35 -15.91
C ASP A 176 -2.06 32.10 -14.84
N THR A 177 -1.79 33.41 -14.71
CA THR A 177 -2.50 34.27 -13.75
C THR A 177 -3.92 34.62 -14.21
N ALA A 178 -4.24 34.50 -15.50
CA ALA A 178 -5.58 34.83 -16.00
C ALA A 178 -6.65 33.86 -15.49
N ASN A 179 -6.27 32.60 -15.30
CA ASN A 179 -7.15 31.53 -14.85
C ASN A 179 -6.83 31.05 -13.42
N ASN A 180 -5.99 31.78 -12.69
CA ASN A 180 -5.60 31.44 -11.33
C ASN A 180 -5.76 32.68 -10.43
N PRO A 181 -6.92 32.81 -9.74
CA PRO A 181 -7.19 33.96 -8.89
C PRO A 181 -6.12 34.19 -7.82
N HIS A 182 -5.53 33.11 -7.29
CA HIS A 182 -4.52 33.19 -6.25
C HIS A 182 -3.20 33.76 -6.77
N LEU A 183 -2.70 33.24 -7.90
CA LEU A 183 -1.49 33.79 -8.52
C LEU A 183 -1.73 35.21 -9.06
N ALA A 184 -2.95 35.54 -9.51
CA ALA A 184 -3.31 36.91 -9.89
C ALA A 184 -3.17 37.87 -8.70
N THR A 185 -3.70 37.50 -7.53
CA THR A 185 -3.54 38.28 -6.29
C THR A 185 -2.07 38.45 -5.92
N ILE A 186 -1.29 37.37 -5.88
CA ILE A 186 0.15 37.43 -5.54
C ILE A 186 0.94 38.29 -6.53
N SER A 187 0.61 38.23 -7.81
CA SER A 187 1.31 38.99 -8.85
C SER A 187 1.04 40.49 -8.78
N THR A 188 -0.02 40.91 -8.08
CA THR A 188 -0.41 42.32 -7.96
C THR A 188 0.63 43.08 -7.14
N GLY A 189 1.45 43.88 -7.82
CA GLY A 189 2.53 44.67 -7.19
C GLY A 189 3.85 43.93 -6.98
N ASN A 190 3.96 42.66 -7.41
CA ASN A 190 5.20 41.88 -7.26
C ASN A 190 5.37 40.81 -8.37
N SER A 191 5.40 41.22 -9.64
CA SER A 191 5.56 40.30 -10.77
C SER A 191 6.88 39.52 -10.71
N ASP A 192 7.93 40.13 -10.19
CA ASP A 192 9.26 39.51 -10.05
C ASP A 192 9.26 38.32 -9.09
N LEU A 193 8.37 38.30 -8.08
CA LEU A 193 8.25 37.20 -7.15
C LEU A 193 7.85 35.90 -7.85
N ILE A 194 6.90 35.96 -8.79
CA ILE A 194 6.49 34.77 -9.54
C ILE A 194 7.62 34.25 -10.43
N GLU A 195 8.39 35.14 -11.07
CA GLU A 195 9.54 34.72 -11.88
C GLU A 195 10.65 34.10 -11.03
N LYS A 196 10.90 34.62 -9.83
CA LYS A 196 11.81 33.96 -8.87
C LYS A 196 11.25 32.62 -8.38
N TRP A 197 9.95 32.54 -8.12
CA TRP A 197 9.28 31.33 -7.66
C TRP A 197 9.34 30.19 -8.67
N LYS A 198 9.42 30.48 -9.98
CA LYS A 198 9.57 29.50 -11.07
C LYS A 198 10.97 28.88 -11.18
N ARG A 199 11.99 29.43 -10.50
CA ARG A 199 13.40 29.00 -10.69
C ARG A 199 13.65 27.58 -10.19
N GLU A 200 14.27 26.76 -11.02
CA GLU A 200 14.78 25.45 -10.59
C GLU A 200 16.01 25.64 -9.71
N ILE A 201 16.05 24.95 -8.58
CA ILE A 201 17.26 24.88 -7.73
C ILE A 201 17.65 23.42 -7.58
N THR A 202 18.94 23.13 -7.72
CA THR A 202 19.51 21.81 -7.48
C THR A 202 20.86 21.98 -6.81
N VAL A 203 21.01 21.36 -5.64
CA VAL A 203 22.19 21.46 -4.79
C VAL A 203 22.53 20.08 -4.25
N ASP A 204 23.81 19.84 -3.98
CA ASP A 204 24.26 18.60 -3.35
C ASP A 204 23.80 18.53 -1.89
N LEU A 205 23.32 17.38 -1.44
CA LEU A 205 22.93 17.21 -0.03
C LEU A 205 24.13 17.50 0.90
N GLU A 206 25.34 17.15 0.47
CA GLU A 206 26.58 17.40 1.20
C GLU A 206 26.82 18.90 1.50
N SER A 207 26.21 19.84 0.76
CA SER A 207 26.34 21.27 1.05
C SER A 207 25.58 21.70 2.31
N PHE A 208 24.73 20.84 2.88
CA PHE A 208 23.93 21.12 4.07
C PHE A 208 24.42 20.38 5.31
N SER A 209 25.57 19.69 5.28
CA SER A 209 26.02 18.88 6.41
C SER A 209 26.29 19.76 7.64
N SER A 210 25.41 19.69 8.64
CA SER A 210 25.72 20.10 10.00
C SER A 210 26.43 18.94 10.70
N ASP A 211 27.41 19.24 11.56
CA ASP A 211 28.10 18.24 12.40
C ASP A 211 27.16 17.55 13.41
N GLU A 212 25.89 17.96 13.47
CA GLU A 212 24.88 17.40 14.35
C GLU A 212 24.29 16.11 13.74
N LYS A 213 24.98 15.00 14.00
CA LYS A 213 24.39 13.65 13.85
C LYS A 213 23.37 13.42 14.96
N GLY A 214 22.23 14.09 14.88
CA GLY A 214 21.07 13.76 15.70
C GLY A 214 20.64 12.33 15.40
N GLN A 215 20.63 11.46 16.41
CA GLN A 215 19.99 10.16 16.30
C GLN A 215 18.48 10.40 16.16
N ASN A 216 17.95 10.30 14.94
CA ASN A 216 16.50 10.29 14.73
C ASN A 216 15.92 8.99 15.30
N SER A 217 15.57 9.03 16.58
CA SER A 217 14.73 8.03 17.21
C SER A 217 13.32 8.17 16.64
N LEU A 218 12.84 7.13 15.98
CA LEU A 218 11.45 7.06 15.52
C LEU A 218 10.51 7.07 16.73
N ASN A 219 9.71 8.11 16.87
CA ASN A 219 8.63 8.15 17.84
C ASN A 219 7.43 7.36 17.31
N LEU A 220 7.42 6.04 17.54
CA LEU A 220 6.33 5.15 17.09
C LEU A 220 4.96 5.57 17.64
N ASN A 221 4.91 6.19 18.82
CA ASN A 221 3.65 6.64 19.41
C ASN A 221 3.03 7.76 18.58
N GLU A 222 3.82 8.78 18.29
CA GLU A 222 3.41 9.91 17.45
C GLU A 222 3.06 9.43 16.04
N TRP A 223 3.88 8.57 15.45
CA TRP A 223 3.61 8.02 14.12
C TRP A 223 2.27 7.27 14.05
N ILE A 224 1.98 6.37 15.00
CA ILE A 224 0.69 5.65 15.05
C ILE A 224 -0.47 6.61 15.26
N THR A 225 -0.31 7.57 16.17
CA THR A 225 -1.34 8.58 16.46
C THR A 225 -1.66 9.37 15.21
N THR A 226 -0.64 9.85 14.51
CA THR A 226 -0.84 10.61 13.28
C THR A 226 -1.54 9.76 12.22
N LYS A 227 -1.02 8.57 11.91
CA LYS A 227 -1.61 7.76 10.83
C LYS A 227 -3.03 7.26 11.11
N LEU A 228 -3.30 6.80 12.33
CA LEU A 228 -4.60 6.20 12.65
C LEU A 228 -5.66 7.23 13.09
N ILE A 229 -5.25 8.31 13.75
CA ILE A 229 -6.19 9.25 14.38
C ILE A 229 -6.31 10.54 13.57
N ILE A 230 -5.17 11.14 13.20
CA ILE A 230 -5.15 12.43 12.48
C ILE A 230 -5.46 12.19 11.01
N ASP A 231 -4.67 11.34 10.35
CA ASP A 231 -4.79 11.06 8.91
C ASP A 231 -5.96 10.09 8.62
N ASN A 232 -6.48 9.41 9.65
CA ASN A 232 -7.61 8.47 9.57
C ASN A 232 -7.40 7.38 8.49
N HIS A 233 -6.17 6.85 8.35
CA HIS A 233 -5.79 5.85 7.34
C HIS A 233 -6.46 4.47 7.48
N LEU A 234 -7.37 4.34 8.45
CA LEU A 234 -8.14 3.12 8.70
C LEU A 234 -9.57 3.44 9.17
N ALA A 235 -10.28 4.27 8.40
CA ALA A 235 -11.60 4.80 8.74
C ALA A 235 -12.65 3.72 9.08
N ASP A 236 -12.61 2.56 8.41
CA ASP A 236 -13.58 1.47 8.58
C ASP A 236 -13.25 0.53 9.74
N ALA A 237 -12.10 0.67 10.39
CA ALA A 237 -11.75 -0.16 11.54
C ALA A 237 -12.29 0.42 12.84
N ASP A 238 -12.76 -0.46 13.73
CA ASP A 238 -12.99 -0.08 15.11
C ASP A 238 -11.64 0.12 15.81
N LEU A 239 -11.36 1.38 16.19
CA LEU A 239 -10.16 1.82 16.91
C LEU A 239 -10.46 2.23 18.36
N SER A 240 -11.56 1.75 18.93
CA SER A 240 -12.03 2.13 20.27
C SER A 240 -10.97 1.96 21.37
N TRP A 241 -10.21 0.85 21.36
CA TRP A 241 -9.15 0.61 22.34
C TRP A 241 -7.95 1.55 22.14
N VAL A 242 -7.58 1.81 20.89
CA VAL A 242 -6.49 2.75 20.56
C VAL A 242 -6.85 4.17 21.01
N ARG A 243 -8.07 4.64 20.70
CA ARG A 243 -8.57 5.96 21.11
C ARG A 243 -8.62 6.10 22.64
N ARG A 244 -9.19 5.11 23.34
CA ARG A 244 -9.21 5.09 24.82
C ARG A 244 -7.80 5.16 25.40
N TYR A 245 -6.86 4.40 24.84
CA TYR A 245 -5.47 4.36 25.31
C TYR A 245 -4.76 5.71 25.13
N LEU A 246 -4.95 6.38 23.99
CA LEU A 246 -4.38 7.70 23.71
C LEU A 246 -4.99 8.81 24.57
N GLN A 247 -6.28 8.70 24.90
CA GLN A 247 -7.00 9.64 25.78
C GLN A 247 -6.69 9.44 27.27
N ALA A 248 -6.10 8.31 27.65
CA ALA A 248 -5.76 8.02 29.04
C ALA A 248 -4.67 8.97 29.57
N VAL A 249 -4.97 9.60 30.71
CA VAL A 249 -4.14 10.63 31.35
C VAL A 249 -3.01 10.00 32.15
N THR A 250 -3.25 8.82 32.74
CA THR A 250 -2.28 8.13 33.61
C THR A 250 -1.82 6.79 33.03
N ASN A 251 -0.64 6.33 33.47
CA ASN A 251 -0.12 5.01 33.10
C ASN A 251 -0.97 3.87 33.67
N ASP A 252 -1.62 4.07 34.82
CA ASP A 252 -2.50 3.06 35.42
C ASP A 252 -3.77 2.86 34.58
N GLN A 253 -4.38 3.95 34.10
CA GLN A 253 -5.50 3.88 33.16
C GLN A 253 -5.10 3.14 31.87
N ARG A 254 -3.91 3.42 31.34
CA ARG A 254 -3.38 2.72 30.16
C ARG A 254 -3.16 1.23 30.42
N ALA A 255 -2.70 0.86 31.62
CA ALA A 255 -2.51 -0.53 32.01
C ALA A 255 -3.84 -1.28 32.14
N GLU A 256 -4.85 -0.63 32.72
CA GLU A 256 -6.22 -1.14 32.83
C GLU A 256 -6.85 -1.37 31.44
N ILE A 257 -6.81 -0.35 30.56
CA ILE A 257 -7.30 -0.45 29.18
C ILE A 257 -6.63 -1.62 28.43
N PHE A 258 -5.32 -1.78 28.59
CA PHE A 258 -4.60 -2.90 27.97
C PHE A 258 -5.03 -4.26 28.55
N SER A 259 -5.25 -4.35 29.86
CA SER A 259 -5.73 -5.55 30.53
C SER A 259 -7.11 -5.96 30.03
N ASP A 260 -8.03 -5.00 29.92
CA ASP A 260 -9.39 -5.24 29.44
C ASP A 260 -9.40 -5.73 27.99
N LEU A 261 -8.60 -5.11 27.11
CA LEU A 261 -8.45 -5.58 25.72
C LEU A 261 -7.96 -7.04 25.69
N VAL A 262 -7.00 -7.40 26.53
CA VAL A 262 -6.51 -8.78 26.62
C VAL A 262 -7.60 -9.73 27.12
N ALA A 263 -8.46 -9.30 28.04
CA ALA A 263 -9.61 -10.08 28.50
C ALA A 263 -10.63 -10.29 27.38
N GLU A 264 -10.95 -9.24 26.60
CA GLU A 264 -11.85 -9.32 25.46
C GLU A 264 -11.30 -10.25 24.36
N ILE A 265 -9.99 -10.18 24.07
CA ILE A 265 -9.33 -11.12 23.16
C ILE A 265 -9.48 -12.56 23.63
N LYS A 266 -9.29 -12.85 24.93
CA LYS A 266 -9.44 -14.20 25.48
C LYS A 266 -10.88 -14.71 25.34
N LEU A 267 -11.86 -13.83 25.57
CA LEU A 267 -13.27 -14.13 25.39
C LEU A 267 -13.58 -14.44 23.91
N ALA A 268 -13.16 -13.58 22.99
CA ALA A 268 -13.32 -13.77 21.55
C ALA A 268 -12.58 -15.03 21.03
N MET A 269 -11.44 -15.37 21.64
CA MET A 269 -10.70 -16.58 21.34
C MET A 269 -11.40 -17.87 21.78
N LYS A 270 -12.51 -17.76 22.53
CA LYS A 270 -13.21 -18.87 23.19
C LYS A 270 -12.22 -19.74 23.96
N GLU A 271 -11.29 -19.09 24.67
CA GLU A 271 -10.17 -19.79 25.30
C GLU A 271 -10.64 -20.78 26.37
N GLU A 272 -11.76 -20.49 27.05
CA GLU A 272 -12.41 -21.43 27.97
C GLU A 272 -12.94 -22.69 27.25
N GLU A 273 -13.62 -22.54 26.11
CA GLU A 273 -14.09 -23.69 25.29
C GLU A 273 -12.89 -24.52 24.79
N LYS A 274 -11.81 -23.87 24.36
CA LYS A 274 -10.57 -24.56 23.95
C LYS A 274 -9.93 -25.31 25.12
N ASN A 275 -9.87 -24.69 26.30
CA ASN A 275 -9.30 -25.32 27.49
C ASN A 275 -10.17 -26.49 27.95
N ALA A 276 -11.51 -26.37 27.89
CA ALA A 276 -12.42 -27.49 28.14
C ALA A 276 -12.19 -28.67 27.18
N LEU A 277 -12.05 -28.39 25.87
CA LEU A 277 -11.72 -29.42 24.87
C LEU A 277 -10.35 -30.07 25.12
N ARG A 278 -9.32 -29.27 25.45
CA ARG A 278 -7.98 -29.78 25.80
C ARG A 278 -8.04 -30.70 27.02
N SER A 279 -8.79 -30.32 28.05
CA SER A 279 -8.99 -31.15 29.25
C SER A 279 -9.70 -32.46 28.92
N GLN A 280 -10.76 -32.44 28.10
CA GLN A 280 -11.44 -33.65 27.63
C GLN A 280 -10.50 -34.57 26.82
N ILE A 281 -9.68 -33.99 25.94
CA ILE A 281 -8.67 -34.73 25.17
C ILE A 281 -7.67 -35.43 26.11
N THR A 282 -7.21 -34.74 27.16
CA THR A 282 -6.28 -35.32 28.15
C THR A 282 -6.91 -36.49 28.90
N VAL A 283 -8.14 -36.33 29.39
CA VAL A 283 -8.89 -37.41 30.06
C VAL A 283 -9.09 -38.61 29.10
N GLN A 284 -9.47 -38.35 27.85
CA GLN A 284 -9.68 -39.40 26.86
C GLN A 284 -8.40 -40.16 26.52
N LYS A 285 -7.25 -39.48 26.47
CA LYS A 285 -5.93 -40.12 26.26
C LYS A 285 -5.57 -41.06 27.40
N GLU A 286 -5.83 -40.67 28.65
CA GLU A 286 -5.59 -41.55 29.80
C GLU A 286 -6.54 -42.75 29.80
N ASN A 287 -7.81 -42.55 29.46
CA ASN A 287 -8.77 -43.65 29.30
C ASN A 287 -8.32 -44.65 28.22
N ASN A 288 -7.84 -44.16 27.08
CA ASN A 288 -7.28 -45.00 26.02
C ASN A 288 -6.07 -45.80 26.50
N LYS A 289 -5.17 -45.18 27.26
CA LYS A 289 -4.01 -45.85 27.85
C LYS A 289 -4.45 -46.98 28.79
N ASN A 290 -5.39 -46.71 29.69
CA ASN A 290 -5.93 -47.71 30.62
C ASN A 290 -6.61 -48.88 29.88
N LEU A 291 -7.40 -48.60 28.85
CA LEU A 291 -8.03 -49.62 28.00
C LEU A 291 -6.99 -50.46 27.25
N ALA A 292 -5.94 -49.83 26.71
CA ALA A 292 -4.86 -50.54 26.03
C ALA A 292 -4.10 -51.47 26.98
N GLU A 293 -3.84 -51.03 28.21
CA GLU A 293 -3.24 -51.87 29.25
C GLU A 293 -4.14 -53.04 29.64
N ALA A 294 -5.44 -52.80 29.85
CA ALA A 294 -6.41 -53.84 30.19
C ALA A 294 -6.53 -54.89 29.07
N LEU A 295 -6.62 -54.42 27.82
CA LEU A 295 -6.66 -55.28 26.63
C LEU A 295 -5.39 -56.13 26.52
N SER A 296 -4.21 -55.54 26.75
CA SER A 296 -2.93 -56.26 26.75
C SER A 296 -2.88 -57.36 27.81
N ARG A 297 -3.32 -57.07 29.05
CA ARG A 297 -3.41 -58.07 30.13
C ARG A 297 -4.35 -59.20 29.77
N LYS A 298 -5.56 -58.90 29.26
CA LYS A 298 -6.56 -59.91 28.89
C LYS A 298 -6.09 -60.78 27.71
N LYS A 299 -5.47 -60.19 26.69
CA LYS A 299 -4.86 -60.93 25.57
C LYS A 299 -3.77 -61.88 26.06
N LYS A 300 -2.94 -61.45 27.01
CA LYS A 300 -1.92 -62.30 27.64
C LYS A 300 -2.55 -63.49 28.37
N SER A 301 -3.61 -63.28 29.16
CA SER A 301 -4.34 -64.37 29.83
C SER A 301 -4.90 -65.40 28.85
N VAL A 302 -5.52 -64.96 27.75
CA VAL A 302 -6.00 -65.85 26.68
C VAL A 302 -4.85 -66.65 26.07
N GLY A 303 -3.71 -66.00 25.80
CA GLY A 303 -2.53 -66.66 25.25
C GLY A 303 -1.90 -67.70 26.19
N THR A 304 -1.94 -67.47 27.51
CA THR A 304 -1.45 -68.44 28.51
C THR A 304 -2.38 -69.64 28.62
N LEU A 305 -3.70 -69.42 28.68
CA LEU A 305 -4.72 -70.48 28.73
C LEU A 305 -4.71 -71.37 27.49
N GLY A 306 -4.47 -70.80 26.31
CA GLY A 306 -4.37 -71.58 25.07
C GLY A 306 -3.13 -72.49 24.99
N LYS A 307 -2.12 -72.27 25.85
CA LYS A 307 -0.86 -73.03 25.85
C LYS A 307 -0.77 -74.09 26.94
N SER A 308 -1.63 -74.06 27.96
CA SER A 308 -1.45 -74.88 29.16
C SER A 308 -1.79 -76.37 29.02
N GLY A 309 -2.38 -76.82 27.89
CA GLY A 309 -2.58 -78.25 27.57
C GLY A 309 -3.48 -79.06 28.52
N GLN A 310 -3.90 -78.48 29.66
CA GLN A 310 -4.91 -79.02 30.57
C GLN A 310 -6.31 -78.86 29.94
N ASP A 311 -7.25 -79.74 30.29
CA ASP A 311 -8.68 -79.62 29.97
C ASP A 311 -9.24 -78.32 30.58
N VAL A 312 -8.99 -77.20 29.91
CA VAL A 312 -9.56 -75.90 30.25
C VAL A 312 -11.05 -75.99 29.95
N ASP A 313 -11.88 -75.64 30.93
CA ASP A 313 -13.31 -75.46 30.75
C ASP A 313 -13.56 -74.55 29.53
N GLY A 314 -14.06 -75.13 28.44
CA GLY A 314 -14.28 -74.42 27.18
C GLY A 314 -15.18 -73.20 27.34
N GLY A 315 -16.05 -73.19 28.36
CA GLY A 315 -16.88 -72.03 28.69
C GLY A 315 -16.06 -70.83 29.16
N GLN A 316 -15.03 -71.04 29.98
CA GLN A 316 -14.18 -69.95 30.50
C GLN A 316 -13.33 -69.31 29.40
N PHE A 317 -12.83 -70.12 28.46
CA PHE A 317 -12.01 -69.64 27.36
C PHE A 317 -12.83 -68.78 26.36
N GLU A 318 -14.04 -69.21 26.03
CA GLU A 318 -14.93 -68.45 25.16
C GLU A 318 -15.42 -67.15 25.82
N GLU A 319 -15.69 -67.16 27.11
CA GLU A 319 -16.03 -65.95 27.87
C GLU A 319 -14.87 -64.94 27.87
N LEU A 320 -13.62 -65.39 28.03
CA LEU A 320 -12.45 -64.52 27.94
C LEU A 320 -12.26 -63.93 26.54
N LYS A 321 -12.48 -64.71 25.48
CA LYS A 321 -12.47 -64.18 24.10
C LYS A 321 -13.54 -63.11 23.89
N LYS A 322 -14.74 -63.32 24.43
CA LYS A 322 -15.85 -62.35 24.37
C LYS A 322 -15.47 -61.05 25.07
N GLN A 323 -14.84 -61.13 26.25
CA GLN A 323 -14.33 -59.98 26.97
C GLN A 323 -13.24 -59.23 26.21
N VAL A 324 -12.32 -59.95 25.54
CA VAL A 324 -11.31 -59.32 24.68
C VAL A 324 -11.96 -58.57 23.54
N LYS A 325 -12.92 -59.18 22.82
CA LYS A 325 -13.65 -58.51 21.73
C LYS A 325 -14.40 -57.27 22.21
N ALA A 326 -15.03 -57.32 23.37
CA ALA A 326 -15.70 -56.17 23.97
C ALA A 326 -14.70 -55.02 24.24
N LEU A 327 -13.55 -55.33 24.86
CA LEU A 327 -12.49 -54.35 25.10
C LEU A 327 -11.88 -53.78 23.81
N GLU A 328 -11.75 -54.58 22.75
CA GLU A 328 -11.32 -54.09 21.44
C GLU A 328 -12.31 -53.09 20.84
N GLN A 329 -13.61 -53.37 20.96
CA GLN A 329 -14.67 -52.48 20.51
C GLN A 329 -14.67 -51.18 21.33
N ASP A 330 -14.63 -51.27 22.66
CA ASP A 330 -14.57 -50.11 23.55
C ASP A 330 -13.34 -49.23 23.25
N PHE A 331 -12.18 -49.86 23.04
CA PHE A 331 -10.96 -49.14 22.66
C PHE A 331 -11.11 -48.46 21.29
N SER A 332 -11.70 -49.13 20.29
CA SER A 332 -11.96 -48.53 18.97
C SER A 332 -12.88 -47.32 19.05
N ASP A 333 -13.99 -47.41 19.80
CA ASP A 333 -14.94 -46.30 19.92
C ASP A 333 -14.36 -45.14 20.73
N SER A 334 -13.53 -45.46 21.73
CA SER A 334 -12.77 -44.48 22.50
C SER A 334 -11.72 -43.73 21.65
N LEU A 335 -11.07 -44.40 20.68
CA LEU A 335 -10.20 -43.76 19.69
C LEU A 335 -10.98 -42.82 18.76
N LYS A 336 -12.14 -43.25 18.23
CA LYS A 336 -13.01 -42.40 17.41
C LYS A 336 -13.48 -41.15 18.18
N SER A 337 -13.76 -41.29 19.48
CA SER A 337 -14.11 -40.16 20.35
C SER A 337 -12.95 -39.14 20.43
N LEU A 338 -11.72 -39.62 20.65
CA LEU A 338 -10.53 -38.77 20.67
C LEU A 338 -10.30 -38.04 19.32
N GLU A 339 -10.49 -38.73 18.19
CA GLU A 339 -10.41 -38.12 16.86
C GLU A 339 -11.44 -37.01 16.67
N ARG A 340 -12.69 -37.21 17.11
CA ARG A 340 -13.75 -36.20 17.07
C ARG A 340 -13.38 -34.97 17.91
N LEU A 341 -12.88 -35.16 19.13
CA LEU A 341 -12.43 -34.06 19.99
C LEU A 341 -11.29 -33.25 19.34
N ASN A 342 -10.30 -33.92 18.77
CA ASN A 342 -9.22 -33.26 18.04
C ASN A 342 -9.73 -32.48 16.82
N LYS A 343 -10.67 -33.06 16.05
CA LYS A 343 -11.31 -32.38 14.91
C LYS A 343 -12.08 -31.13 15.36
N ASN A 344 -12.80 -31.22 16.48
CA ASN A 344 -13.53 -30.09 17.07
C ASN A 344 -12.58 -28.97 17.50
N LEU A 345 -11.48 -29.29 18.20
CA LEU A 345 -10.48 -28.31 18.59
C LEU A 345 -9.83 -27.63 17.37
N LYS A 346 -9.50 -28.40 16.33
CA LYS A 346 -8.98 -27.86 15.06
C LYS A 346 -9.98 -26.94 14.37
N SER A 347 -11.24 -27.36 14.26
CA SER A 347 -12.31 -26.55 13.67
C SER A 347 -12.55 -25.26 14.46
N LEU A 348 -12.56 -25.34 15.80
CA LEU A 348 -12.74 -24.18 16.67
C LEU A 348 -11.59 -23.19 16.49
N THR A 349 -10.36 -23.68 16.46
CA THR A 349 -9.17 -22.85 16.21
C THR A 349 -9.26 -22.17 14.86
N GLN A 350 -9.60 -22.89 13.80
CA GLN A 350 -9.72 -22.32 12.45
C GLN A 350 -10.83 -21.26 12.33
N LYS A 351 -11.98 -21.48 12.98
CA LYS A 351 -13.08 -20.50 13.03
C LYS A 351 -12.63 -19.22 13.72
N VAL A 352 -12.01 -19.37 14.89
CA VAL A 352 -11.51 -18.24 15.68
C VAL A 352 -10.44 -17.45 14.91
N THR A 353 -9.49 -18.08 14.23
CA THR A 353 -8.44 -17.35 13.47
C THR A 353 -8.98 -16.52 12.29
N LYS A 354 -10.16 -16.86 11.77
CA LYS A 354 -10.82 -16.16 10.66
C LYS A 354 -11.87 -15.15 11.13
N ASP A 355 -12.08 -15.00 12.43
CA ASP A 355 -13.05 -14.07 12.98
C ASP A 355 -12.55 -12.62 12.80
N PRO A 356 -13.26 -11.77 12.02
CA PRO A 356 -12.87 -10.38 11.81
C PRO A 356 -12.77 -9.57 13.10
N VAL A 357 -13.62 -9.86 14.10
CA VAL A 357 -13.59 -9.17 15.39
C VAL A 357 -12.29 -9.47 16.11
N LEU A 358 -11.91 -10.75 16.20
CA LEU A 358 -10.66 -11.13 16.83
C LEU A 358 -9.44 -10.61 16.06
N GLN A 359 -9.50 -10.55 14.74
CA GLN A 359 -8.42 -9.97 13.94
C GLN A 359 -8.25 -8.47 14.25
N ASN A 360 -9.36 -7.71 14.32
CA ASN A 360 -9.33 -6.31 14.71
C ASN A 360 -8.81 -6.12 16.15
N LEU A 361 -9.25 -6.94 17.11
CA LEU A 361 -8.75 -6.85 18.50
C LEU A 361 -7.24 -7.14 18.59
N ASN A 362 -6.73 -8.13 17.85
CA ASN A 362 -5.30 -8.40 17.80
C ASN A 362 -4.51 -7.26 17.14
N PHE A 363 -5.08 -6.64 16.11
CA PHE A 363 -4.53 -5.44 15.50
C PHE A 363 -4.43 -4.30 16.52
N GLN A 364 -5.52 -3.96 17.21
CA GLN A 364 -5.53 -2.93 18.25
C GLN A 364 -4.52 -3.25 19.37
N LYS A 365 -4.37 -4.53 19.75
CA LYS A 365 -3.36 -4.95 20.73
C LYS A 365 -1.93 -4.68 20.24
N ALA A 366 -1.62 -4.95 18.98
CA ALA A 366 -0.31 -4.65 18.41
C ALA A 366 -0.03 -3.14 18.41
N CYS A 367 -1.04 -2.31 18.09
CA CYS A 367 -0.95 -0.85 18.21
C CYS A 367 -0.67 -0.43 19.66
N LEU A 368 -1.41 -0.95 20.65
CA LEU A 368 -1.19 -0.61 22.06
C LEU A 368 0.20 -1.04 22.57
N LEU A 369 0.71 -2.19 22.14
CA LEU A 369 2.09 -2.62 22.46
C LEU A 369 3.13 -1.63 21.92
N SER A 370 2.86 -1.05 20.75
CA SER A 370 3.69 -0.01 20.14
C SER A 370 3.63 1.29 20.93
N LEU A 371 2.42 1.74 21.30
CA LEU A 371 2.23 2.95 22.13
C LEU A 371 2.89 2.82 23.51
N LYS A 372 2.85 1.62 24.10
CA LYS A 372 3.50 1.29 25.38
C LYS A 372 5.03 1.29 25.29
N ALA A 373 5.61 1.10 24.11
CA ALA A 373 7.07 1.07 23.95
C ALA A 373 7.72 2.43 24.23
N GLY A 374 6.96 3.53 24.20
CA GLY A 374 7.41 4.87 24.51
C GLY A 374 7.93 5.65 23.29
N LYS A 375 8.53 6.81 23.55
CA LYS A 375 9.05 7.72 22.50
C LYS A 375 10.31 7.18 21.83
N GLU A 376 11.14 6.47 22.59
CA GLU A 376 12.42 5.96 22.12
C GLU A 376 12.36 4.43 22.05
N VAL A 377 12.20 3.91 20.84
CA VAL A 377 12.28 2.48 20.57
C VAL A 377 13.54 2.21 19.77
N ASP A 378 14.40 1.33 20.26
CA ASP A 378 15.56 0.89 19.49
C ASP A 378 15.11 0.24 18.18
N THR A 379 15.96 0.30 17.16
CA THR A 379 15.59 -0.14 15.81
C THR A 379 15.13 -1.60 15.76
N GLN A 380 15.70 -2.51 16.57
CA GLN A 380 15.30 -3.93 16.53
C GLN A 380 13.92 -4.13 17.16
N ARG A 381 13.67 -3.50 18.30
CA ARG A 381 12.35 -3.54 18.93
C ARG A 381 11.29 -2.90 18.06
N GLY A 382 11.59 -1.77 17.40
CA GLY A 382 10.67 -1.10 16.48
C GLY A 382 10.30 -1.96 15.27
N ILE A 383 11.30 -2.63 14.66
CA ILE A 383 11.05 -3.59 13.57
C ILE A 383 10.12 -4.71 14.03
N LYS A 384 10.39 -5.34 15.18
CA LYS A 384 9.55 -6.44 15.68
C LYS A 384 8.10 -6.00 15.92
N ILE A 385 7.92 -4.82 16.49
CA ILE A 385 6.61 -4.23 16.74
C ILE A 385 5.85 -4.02 15.42
N LEU A 386 6.49 -3.42 14.42
CA LEU A 386 5.88 -3.18 13.12
C LEU A 386 5.57 -4.48 12.36
N GLU A 387 6.40 -5.53 12.50
CA GLU A 387 6.12 -6.87 11.96
C GLU A 387 4.89 -7.51 12.62
N GLU A 388 4.70 -7.30 13.92
CA GLU A 388 3.48 -7.73 14.63
C GLU A 388 2.24 -6.97 14.14
N ILE A 389 2.35 -5.66 13.89
CA ILE A 389 1.28 -4.86 13.28
C ILE A 389 0.96 -5.36 11.86
N ASP A 390 1.96 -5.48 10.98
CA ASP A 390 1.79 -5.93 9.58
C ASP A 390 1.10 -7.30 9.52
N LYS A 391 1.50 -8.22 10.40
CA LYS A 391 0.85 -9.53 10.52
C LYS A 391 -0.62 -9.44 10.96
N ALA A 392 -0.94 -8.51 11.86
CA ALA A 392 -2.31 -8.28 12.32
C ALA A 392 -3.16 -7.52 11.29
N MET A 393 -2.52 -6.78 10.38
CA MET A 393 -3.14 -5.99 9.31
C MET A 393 -3.62 -6.81 8.11
N LYS A 394 -3.55 -8.14 8.15
CA LYS A 394 -4.04 -9.00 7.06
C LYS A 394 -5.48 -8.70 6.58
N PRO A 395 -6.46 -8.36 7.45
CA PRO A 395 -7.81 -7.98 6.99
C PRO A 395 -7.85 -6.63 6.25
N TYR A 396 -6.80 -5.83 6.44
CA TYR A 396 -6.65 -4.46 5.98
C TYR A 396 -5.45 -4.32 5.03
N GLU A 397 -5.06 -5.39 4.32
CA GLU A 397 -3.79 -5.43 3.58
C GLU A 397 -3.66 -4.39 2.46
N ASN A 398 -4.80 -3.84 2.03
CA ASN A 398 -4.93 -2.81 1.00
C ASN A 398 -5.24 -1.41 1.56
N SER A 399 -5.19 -1.21 2.88
CA SER A 399 -5.40 0.12 3.46
C SER A 399 -4.13 0.97 3.38
N GLU A 400 -4.29 2.31 3.40
CA GLU A 400 -3.16 3.25 3.45
C GLU A 400 -2.28 2.99 4.68
N PHE A 401 -2.88 2.63 5.82
CA PHE A 401 -2.10 2.29 7.01
C PHE A 401 -1.21 1.05 6.81
N ALA A 402 -1.67 0.02 6.09
CA ALA A 402 -0.84 -1.15 5.80
C ALA A 402 0.36 -0.78 4.92
N HIS A 403 0.16 0.13 3.97
CA HIS A 403 1.25 0.66 3.14
C HIS A 403 2.26 1.46 3.95
N ASP A 404 1.79 2.29 4.89
CA ASP A 404 2.65 3.05 5.78
C ASP A 404 3.50 2.14 6.68
N VAL A 405 2.91 1.10 7.26
CA VAL A 405 3.62 0.11 8.09
C VAL A 405 4.73 -0.56 7.27
N LYS A 406 4.45 -0.98 6.03
CA LYS A 406 5.43 -1.60 5.14
C LYS A 406 6.55 -0.64 4.75
N GLY A 407 6.22 0.60 4.37
CA GLY A 407 7.20 1.63 4.04
C GLY A 407 8.13 1.94 5.22
N LEU A 408 7.56 2.07 6.42
CA LEU A 408 8.34 2.29 7.64
C LEU A 408 9.23 1.08 7.97
N LEU A 409 8.73 -0.15 7.81
CA LEU A 409 9.52 -1.37 7.97
C LEU A 409 10.72 -1.42 7.02
N GLU A 410 10.53 -1.06 5.75
CA GLU A 410 11.61 -1.00 4.76
C GLU A 410 12.67 0.03 5.14
N ILE A 411 12.24 1.23 5.58
CA ILE A 411 13.15 2.28 6.07
C ILE A 411 13.95 1.78 7.29
N MET A 412 13.29 1.17 8.27
CA MET A 412 13.97 0.69 9.48
C MET A 412 14.93 -0.47 9.19
N LYS A 413 14.61 -1.37 8.26
CA LYS A 413 15.47 -2.49 7.87
C LYS A 413 16.68 -2.05 7.04
N SER A 414 16.53 -1.05 6.19
CA SER A 414 17.59 -0.55 5.29
C SER A 414 18.68 0.27 6.00
N LYS A 415 18.38 0.89 7.16
CA LYS A 415 19.35 1.64 7.99
C LYS A 415 20.60 0.86 8.41
N LYS A 416 20.64 -0.47 8.23
CA LYS A 416 21.81 -1.32 8.57
C LYS A 416 22.95 -1.30 7.53
N THR A 417 22.80 -0.70 6.35
CA THR A 417 23.71 -1.03 5.21
C THR A 417 24.29 0.13 4.41
N THR A 418 23.95 1.39 4.65
CA THR A 418 24.35 2.49 3.75
C THR A 418 25.53 3.31 4.28
N THR A 419 26.74 2.81 4.04
CA THR A 419 27.98 3.59 3.96
C THR A 419 28.31 3.92 2.49
N LEU A 420 27.30 4.07 1.65
CA LEU A 420 27.47 4.52 0.27
C LEU A 420 27.44 6.04 0.25
N LYS A 421 28.52 6.65 -0.25
CA LYS A 421 28.56 8.05 -0.69
C LYS A 421 27.40 8.26 -1.65
N SER A 422 26.28 8.77 -1.16
CA SER A 422 25.07 8.90 -1.92
C SER A 422 25.15 10.24 -2.67
N ASN A 423 25.00 10.22 -4.00
CA ASN A 423 24.92 11.42 -4.84
C ASN A 423 23.55 12.09 -4.67
N LEU A 424 23.13 12.30 -3.43
CA LEU A 424 21.81 12.87 -3.12
C LEU A 424 21.80 14.34 -3.49
N LYS A 425 20.72 14.73 -4.17
CA LYS A 425 20.48 16.12 -4.57
C LYS A 425 19.25 16.65 -3.87
N VAL A 426 19.34 17.83 -3.28
CA VAL A 426 18.16 18.59 -2.83
C VAL A 426 17.71 19.46 -4.01
N VAL A 427 16.45 19.35 -4.39
CA VAL A 427 15.87 20.00 -5.56
C VAL A 427 14.62 20.78 -5.19
N PHE A 428 14.47 21.96 -5.79
CA PHE A 428 13.25 22.75 -5.77
C PHE A 428 12.72 22.82 -7.20
N THR A 429 11.61 22.12 -7.46
CA THR A 429 11.19 21.80 -8.83
C THR A 429 9.69 21.85 -9.04
N ASP A 430 9.30 22.04 -10.30
CA ASP A 430 7.96 21.81 -10.83
C ASP A 430 7.97 20.78 -11.97
N ASP A 431 8.98 19.91 -12.05
CA ASP A 431 9.02 18.85 -13.06
C ASP A 431 7.72 18.02 -13.04
N PRO A 432 7.03 17.85 -14.19
CA PRO A 432 5.71 17.24 -14.21
C PRO A 432 5.71 15.78 -13.77
N ILE A 433 6.82 15.06 -13.95
CA ILE A 433 6.94 13.65 -13.54
C ILE A 433 7.22 13.58 -12.04
N ASP A 434 8.10 14.43 -11.52
CA ASP A 434 8.36 14.50 -10.08
C ASP A 434 7.10 14.91 -9.30
N LEU A 435 6.31 15.86 -9.81
CA LEU A 435 5.02 16.22 -9.21
C LEU A 435 4.00 15.07 -9.25
N LEU A 436 3.95 14.31 -10.36
CA LEU A 436 3.06 13.14 -10.48
C LEU A 436 3.46 12.01 -9.53
N LEU A 437 4.76 11.83 -9.31
CA LEU A 437 5.30 10.73 -8.50
C LEU A 437 5.61 11.12 -7.06
N CYS A 438 5.38 12.37 -6.63
CA CYS A 438 5.85 12.87 -5.34
C CYS A 438 5.25 12.15 -4.11
N GLY A 439 4.03 11.61 -4.24
CA GLY A 439 3.43 10.76 -3.20
C GLY A 439 3.69 9.27 -3.41
N THR A 440 4.07 8.83 -4.62
CA THR A 440 4.33 7.41 -4.93
C THR A 440 5.77 7.01 -4.63
N ASP A 441 6.73 7.90 -4.88
CA ASP A 441 8.15 7.66 -4.65
C ASP A 441 8.52 7.63 -3.15
N VAL A 442 7.72 8.29 -2.30
CA VAL A 442 7.96 8.46 -0.85
C VAL A 442 6.82 7.87 -0.03
N SER A 443 7.15 6.97 0.90
CA SER A 443 6.19 6.36 1.82
C SER A 443 5.56 7.37 2.79
N GLY A 444 4.37 7.08 3.31
CA GLY A 444 3.68 7.94 4.27
C GLY A 444 2.68 8.92 3.64
N SER A 445 2.76 9.13 2.31
CA SER A 445 1.87 10.04 1.60
C SER A 445 0.58 9.35 1.18
N CYS A 446 -0.56 10.00 1.39
CA CYS A 446 -1.85 9.53 0.88
C CYS A 446 -2.06 9.84 -0.62
N GLN A 447 -1.18 10.65 -1.24
CA GLN A 447 -1.30 11.15 -2.61
C GLN A 447 -0.55 10.23 -3.61
N ARG A 448 -0.81 8.92 -3.54
CA ARG A 448 -0.14 7.87 -4.34
C ARG A 448 -0.97 7.53 -5.56
N LEU A 449 -0.37 7.27 -6.71
CA LEU A 449 -1.13 7.04 -7.94
C LEU A 449 -2.05 5.81 -7.92
N ASP A 450 -1.80 4.87 -7.01
CA ASP A 450 -2.54 3.64 -6.77
C ASP A 450 -3.32 3.62 -5.44
N GLY A 451 -3.36 4.74 -4.71
CA GLY A 451 -4.10 4.88 -3.45
C GLY A 451 -5.60 5.17 -3.64
N ASP A 452 -6.29 5.52 -2.56
CA ASP A 452 -7.72 5.89 -2.58
C ASP A 452 -8.01 7.07 -3.55
N PRO A 453 -8.81 6.88 -4.62
CA PRO A 453 -9.16 7.93 -5.56
C PRO A 453 -9.79 9.17 -4.90
N ILE A 454 -10.53 9.01 -3.80
CA ILE A 454 -11.20 10.11 -3.09
C ILE A 454 -10.17 11.10 -2.55
N LEU A 455 -9.09 10.60 -1.96
CA LEU A 455 -7.99 11.43 -1.46
C LEU A 455 -7.10 11.90 -2.60
N ASN A 456 -6.81 11.01 -3.54
CA ASN A 456 -5.85 11.23 -4.61
C ASN A 456 -6.24 12.29 -5.63
N LYS A 457 -7.54 12.61 -5.80
CA LYS A 457 -7.93 13.72 -6.67
C LYS A 457 -7.33 15.07 -6.23
N GLY A 458 -6.90 15.18 -4.97
CA GLY A 458 -6.17 16.34 -4.47
C GLY A 458 -4.77 16.51 -5.04
N LEU A 459 -4.16 15.45 -5.59
CA LEU A 459 -2.87 15.49 -6.30
C LEU A 459 -2.94 16.39 -7.54
N LEU A 460 -4.13 16.55 -8.14
CA LEU A 460 -4.34 17.48 -9.26
C LEU A 460 -3.91 18.91 -8.91
N GLY A 461 -4.14 19.37 -7.68
CA GLY A 461 -3.65 20.66 -7.21
C GLY A 461 -2.12 20.78 -7.30
N TYR A 462 -1.39 19.71 -7.03
CA TYR A 462 0.07 19.69 -7.20
C TYR A 462 0.47 19.64 -8.67
N LEU A 463 -0.36 19.09 -9.55
CA LEU A 463 -0.06 18.95 -10.97
C LEU A 463 -0.34 20.22 -11.78
N VAL A 464 -1.40 20.96 -11.49
CA VAL A 464 -1.81 22.09 -12.36
C VAL A 464 -1.66 23.47 -11.74
N ASP A 465 -1.48 23.60 -10.43
CA ASP A 465 -1.43 24.91 -9.78
C ASP A 465 0.00 25.37 -9.46
N GLY A 466 0.42 26.48 -10.07
CA GLY A 466 1.76 27.07 -9.89
C GLY A 466 2.06 27.60 -8.51
N LYS A 467 1.07 27.80 -7.64
CA LYS A 467 1.33 28.17 -6.24
C LYS A 467 2.05 27.06 -5.47
N ASN A 468 1.92 25.82 -5.93
CA ASN A 468 2.55 24.65 -5.34
C ASN A 468 3.88 24.35 -6.04
N ARG A 469 4.93 24.05 -5.29
CA ARG A 469 6.18 23.50 -5.83
C ARG A 469 6.73 22.40 -4.92
N LEU A 470 7.46 21.47 -5.53
CA LEU A 470 8.04 20.35 -4.82
C LEU A 470 9.44 20.73 -4.33
N LEU A 471 9.70 20.53 -3.04
CA LEU A 471 11.04 20.51 -2.47
C LEU A 471 11.36 19.05 -2.11
N ALA A 472 12.41 18.49 -2.72
CA ALA A 472 12.68 17.06 -2.64
C ALA A 472 14.16 16.76 -2.49
N ILE A 473 14.48 15.61 -1.88
CA ILE A 473 15.79 14.98 -1.96
C ILE A 473 15.68 13.79 -2.90
N LYS A 474 16.60 13.70 -3.86
CA LYS A 474 16.60 12.67 -4.90
C LYS A 474 17.86 11.81 -4.83
N ASP A 475 17.67 10.50 -4.95
CA ASP A 475 18.72 9.54 -5.27
C ASP A 475 18.63 9.18 -6.75
N GLY A 476 19.53 9.77 -7.55
CA GLY A 476 19.40 9.76 -9.00
C GLY A 476 18.10 10.42 -9.45
N ASN A 477 17.19 9.64 -10.03
CA ASN A 477 15.88 10.15 -10.45
C ASN A 477 14.78 9.96 -9.40
N LYS A 478 14.97 9.12 -8.37
CA LYS A 478 13.93 8.75 -7.40
C LYS A 478 13.88 9.75 -6.25
N ILE A 479 12.67 10.18 -5.87
CA ILE A 479 12.49 11.00 -4.66
C ILE A 479 12.60 10.11 -3.42
N VAL A 480 13.43 10.49 -2.46
CA VAL A 480 13.62 9.74 -1.19
C VAL A 480 13.10 10.49 0.03
N SER A 481 12.99 11.82 -0.05
CA SER A 481 12.32 12.66 0.94
C SER A 481 11.78 13.90 0.27
N ARG A 482 10.71 14.51 0.79
CA ARG A 482 10.10 15.69 0.19
C ARG A 482 9.19 16.46 1.13
N CYS A 483 8.89 17.70 0.75
CA CYS A 483 7.72 18.45 1.18
C CYS A 483 7.18 19.28 0.02
N MET A 484 5.95 19.74 0.14
CA MET A 484 5.39 20.73 -0.78
C MET A 484 5.61 22.12 -0.18
N LEU A 485 6.11 23.05 -0.99
CA LEU A 485 6.10 24.47 -0.65
C LEU A 485 4.92 25.12 -1.36
N ARG A 486 4.17 25.94 -0.62
CA ARG A 486 3.03 26.69 -1.14
C ARG A 486 3.28 28.16 -0.98
N LEU A 487 3.12 28.90 -2.04
CA LEU A 487 3.03 30.34 -1.97
C LEU A 487 1.58 30.71 -1.63
N LEU A 488 1.33 31.28 -0.46
CA LEU A 488 -0.01 31.63 0.07
C LEU A 488 -0.12 33.14 0.36
N TRP A 489 -1.31 33.59 0.76
CA TRP A 489 -1.62 34.98 1.07
C TRP A 489 -2.02 35.16 2.54
N ASP A 490 -1.43 36.11 3.27
CA ASP A 490 -1.78 36.36 4.68
C ASP A 490 -2.79 37.50 4.90
N GLY A 491 -3.36 38.03 3.81
CA GLY A 491 -4.24 39.20 3.82
C GLY A 491 -3.52 40.48 3.39
N GLU A 492 -2.19 40.55 3.53
CA GLU A 492 -1.38 41.72 3.21
C GLU A 492 -0.23 41.42 2.25
N LYS A 493 0.37 40.23 2.35
CA LYS A 493 1.55 39.83 1.57
C LYS A 493 1.59 38.32 1.31
N SER A 494 2.48 37.95 0.39
CA SER A 494 2.80 36.56 0.11
C SER A 494 3.61 35.94 1.25
N VAL A 495 3.34 34.67 1.53
CA VAL A 495 4.01 33.85 2.55
C VAL A 495 4.28 32.46 1.96
N ILE A 496 5.45 31.87 2.21
CA ILE A 496 5.66 30.45 1.90
C ILE A 496 5.19 29.63 3.09
N PHE A 497 4.29 28.69 2.83
CA PHE A 497 3.95 27.63 3.76
C PHE A 497 4.64 26.33 3.33
N ARG A 498 5.48 25.77 4.21
CA ARG A 498 6.07 24.45 4.04
C ARG A 498 5.11 23.42 4.60
N GLU A 499 4.63 22.53 3.75
CA GLU A 499 3.83 21.36 4.16
C GLU A 499 4.69 20.36 4.95
N ARG A 500 4.02 19.34 5.49
CA ARG A 500 4.65 18.24 6.23
C ARG A 500 5.81 17.63 5.43
N LEU A 501 6.88 17.30 6.16
CA LEU A 501 8.03 16.56 5.63
C LEU A 501 7.69 15.07 5.51
N TYR A 502 8.08 14.46 4.39
CA TYR A 502 7.91 13.02 4.13
C TYR A 502 9.25 12.37 3.76
N PRO A 503 9.45 11.08 4.12
CA PRO A 503 8.53 10.25 4.88
C PRO A 503 8.41 10.70 6.34
N ASP A 504 7.38 10.26 7.07
CA ASP A 504 7.20 10.64 8.48
C ASP A 504 8.42 10.34 9.36
N SER A 505 9.20 9.32 9.00
CA SER A 505 10.51 9.02 9.61
C SER A 505 11.63 9.49 8.70
N ILE A 506 11.70 10.80 8.48
CA ILE A 506 12.74 11.41 7.66
C ILE A 506 14.11 11.32 8.36
N PRO A 507 15.23 11.07 7.65
CA PRO A 507 16.57 11.24 8.20
C PRO A 507 16.83 12.70 8.63
N SER A 508 17.57 12.92 9.72
CA SER A 508 17.84 14.27 10.25
C SER A 508 18.58 15.15 9.25
N GLU A 509 19.55 14.56 8.54
CA GLU A 509 20.26 15.22 7.44
C GLU A 509 19.32 15.67 6.31
N HIS A 510 18.29 14.88 6.00
CA HIS A 510 17.33 15.20 4.95
C HIS A 510 16.40 16.34 5.40
N GLU A 511 15.90 16.26 6.63
CA GLU A 511 15.08 17.31 7.24
C GLU A 511 15.84 18.63 7.31
N ALA A 512 17.07 18.62 7.83
CA ALA A 512 17.91 19.81 7.93
C ALA A 512 18.14 20.45 6.55
N ALA A 513 18.44 19.65 5.52
CA ALA A 513 18.67 20.13 4.17
C ALA A 513 17.42 20.71 3.50
N LEU A 514 16.25 20.05 3.65
CA LEU A 514 14.98 20.58 3.16
C LEU A 514 14.64 21.90 3.87
N ASN A 515 14.87 21.99 5.18
CA ASN A 515 14.58 23.20 5.96
C ASN A 515 15.51 24.35 5.55
N ALA A 516 16.81 24.07 5.40
CA ALA A 516 17.79 25.05 4.98
C ALA A 516 17.48 25.60 3.58
N LEU A 517 17.17 24.73 2.61
CA LEU A 517 16.81 25.19 1.26
C LEU A 517 15.48 25.95 1.24
N ALA A 518 14.47 25.53 2.03
CA ALA A 518 13.22 26.28 2.17
C ALA A 518 13.45 27.70 2.73
N LYS A 519 14.30 27.84 3.76
CA LYS A 519 14.69 29.14 4.32
C LYS A 519 15.40 30.01 3.28
N GLN A 520 16.34 29.44 2.52
CA GLN A 520 17.03 30.15 1.45
C GLN A 520 16.05 30.65 0.38
N ILE A 521 15.10 29.80 -0.06
CA ILE A 521 14.07 30.18 -1.03
C ILE A 521 13.22 31.35 -0.49
N ALA A 522 12.77 31.28 0.76
CA ALA A 522 11.98 32.35 1.38
C ALA A 522 12.75 33.68 1.45
N GLN A 523 14.03 33.62 1.83
CA GLN A 523 14.93 34.78 1.85
C GLN A 523 15.12 35.39 0.47
N ASP A 524 15.37 34.57 -0.56
CA ASP A 524 15.57 35.02 -1.96
C ASP A 524 14.31 35.67 -2.55
N LEU A 525 13.13 35.19 -2.13
CA LEU A 525 11.83 35.77 -2.49
C LEU A 525 11.47 37.00 -1.65
N GLY A 526 12.11 37.20 -0.49
CA GLY A 526 11.77 38.27 0.45
C GLY A 526 10.41 38.07 1.12
N VAL A 527 10.01 36.83 1.39
CA VAL A 527 8.72 36.47 2.01
C VAL A 527 8.93 35.64 3.28
N PRO A 528 8.00 35.69 4.26
CA PRO A 528 8.09 34.84 5.44
C PRO A 528 7.97 33.35 5.09
N LEU A 529 8.60 32.50 5.91
CA LEU A 529 8.46 31.04 5.86
C LEU A 529 7.70 30.54 7.09
N THR A 530 6.65 29.77 6.87
CA THR A 530 5.79 29.21 7.93
C THR A 530 5.55 27.71 7.73
N SER A 531 5.15 27.02 8.80
CA SER A 531 4.67 25.63 8.76
C SER A 531 3.83 25.30 9.99
N GLN A 532 3.15 24.15 10.01
CA GLN A 532 2.38 23.68 11.17
C GLN A 532 3.26 23.35 12.38
N ASP A 533 4.47 22.85 12.13
CA ASP A 533 5.51 22.53 13.13
C ASP A 533 6.53 23.67 13.31
N GLY A 534 6.22 24.87 12.81
CA GLY A 534 7.04 26.06 13.05
C GLY A 534 6.99 26.51 14.51
N GLU A 535 8.02 27.24 14.95
CA GLU A 535 8.08 27.81 16.29
C GLU A 535 7.30 29.12 16.40
N GLY A 536 6.63 29.31 17.54
CA GLY A 536 5.78 30.49 17.78
C GLY A 536 4.57 30.56 16.84
N SER A 537 3.75 31.61 16.99
CA SER A 537 2.65 31.87 16.07
C SER A 537 3.08 32.88 15.00
N TYR A 538 2.73 32.64 13.73
CA TYR A 538 2.85 33.66 12.68
C TYR A 538 1.92 34.86 12.94
N GLY A 539 0.81 34.64 13.65
CA GLY A 539 -0.16 35.66 14.06
C GLY A 539 -1.20 36.02 13.00
N LYS A 540 -1.20 35.34 11.85
CA LYS A 540 -2.18 35.53 10.77
C LYS A 540 -2.53 34.19 10.13
N ASP A 541 -3.73 34.13 9.59
CA ASP A 541 -4.19 33.00 8.80
C ASP A 541 -3.60 33.06 7.40
N LEU A 542 -3.34 31.89 6.81
CA LEU A 542 -2.81 31.79 5.45
C LEU A 542 -3.92 31.30 4.52
N MET A 543 -4.14 32.03 3.43
CA MET A 543 -5.24 31.81 2.51
C MET A 543 -4.75 31.29 1.16
N ALA A 544 -5.36 30.21 0.69
CA ALA A 544 -5.39 29.86 -0.72
C ALA A 544 -6.67 30.43 -1.33
N LEU A 545 -6.53 31.23 -2.39
CA LEU A 545 -7.62 32.05 -2.95
C LEU A 545 -8.26 31.42 -4.19
N GLY A 546 -8.10 30.10 -4.34
CA GLY A 546 -8.54 29.34 -5.51
C GLY A 546 -7.38 28.87 -6.38
N GLY A 547 -7.71 28.09 -7.41
CA GLY A 547 -6.75 27.57 -8.38
C GLY A 547 -7.44 26.88 -9.56
N PRO A 548 -6.68 26.44 -10.58
CA PRO A 548 -7.23 25.76 -11.75
C PRO A 548 -7.69 24.32 -11.45
N ALA A 549 -7.26 23.73 -10.34
CA ALA A 549 -7.65 22.37 -9.96
C ALA A 549 -9.04 22.35 -9.28
N PRO A 550 -9.90 21.35 -9.59
CA PRO A 550 -11.18 21.20 -8.90
C PRO A 550 -11.02 20.79 -7.44
N TYR A 551 -9.92 20.11 -7.12
CA TYR A 551 -9.56 19.68 -5.78
C TYR A 551 -8.06 19.82 -5.54
N GLU A 552 -7.71 20.03 -4.29
CA GLU A 552 -6.34 20.19 -3.84
C GLU A 552 -6.18 19.59 -2.45
N TYR A 553 -5.17 18.77 -2.23
CA TYR A 553 -4.89 18.23 -0.89
C TYR A 553 -3.91 19.14 -0.15
N SER A 554 -4.15 19.47 1.12
CA SER A 554 -3.27 20.29 1.96
C SER A 554 -3.20 19.74 3.38
N ASP A 555 -2.00 19.35 3.84
CA ASP A 555 -1.80 18.84 5.20
C ASP A 555 -2.11 19.97 6.21
N GLY A 556 -1.63 21.18 5.89
CA GLY A 556 -1.87 22.43 6.61
C GLY A 556 -3.33 22.73 6.96
N SER A 557 -4.28 22.35 6.09
CA SER A 557 -5.71 22.62 6.26
C SER A 557 -6.55 21.37 6.54
N GLY A 558 -5.90 20.25 6.87
CA GLY A 558 -6.59 19.02 7.27
C GLY A 558 -7.12 18.17 6.11
N GLY A 559 -6.47 18.22 4.94
CA GLY A 559 -6.69 17.27 3.86
C GLY A 559 -7.30 17.89 2.59
N LEU A 560 -8.32 17.24 2.04
CA LEU A 560 -8.86 17.55 0.71
C LEU A 560 -9.72 18.82 0.69
N GLN A 561 -9.34 19.77 -0.15
CA GLN A 561 -9.99 21.08 -0.32
C GLN A 561 -10.61 21.20 -1.71
N LYS A 562 -11.75 21.89 -1.79
CA LYS A 562 -12.46 22.12 -3.06
C LYS A 562 -12.00 23.43 -3.71
N SER A 563 -11.78 23.38 -5.02
CA SER A 563 -11.40 24.53 -5.85
C SER A 563 -10.12 25.27 -5.42
N GLY A 564 -9.27 24.65 -4.59
CA GLY A 564 -8.08 25.27 -4.03
C GLY A 564 -8.35 26.50 -3.14
N VAL A 565 -9.54 26.60 -2.55
CA VAL A 565 -9.91 27.66 -1.60
C VAL A 565 -9.93 27.08 -0.19
N TYR A 566 -9.03 27.56 0.67
CA TYR A 566 -8.95 27.12 2.06
C TYR A 566 -8.12 28.09 2.90
N ILE A 567 -8.21 27.92 4.21
CA ILE A 567 -7.46 28.68 5.22
C ILE A 567 -6.61 27.70 6.04
N ILE A 568 -5.37 28.10 6.33
CA ILE A 568 -4.50 27.44 7.30
C ILE A 568 -4.41 28.37 8.51
N GLU A 569 -4.94 27.90 9.63
CA GLU A 569 -4.90 28.58 10.92
C GLU A 569 -3.68 28.13 11.72
N GLY A 570 -3.18 28.98 12.61
CA GLY A 570 -2.18 28.59 13.61
C GLY A 570 -0.79 28.23 13.06
N ALA A 571 -0.45 28.64 11.84
CA ALA A 571 0.89 28.41 11.29
C ALA A 571 1.97 29.09 12.16
N GLY A 572 3.07 28.37 12.42
CA GLY A 572 4.25 28.88 13.11
C GLY A 572 5.35 29.32 12.16
N ARG A 573 6.31 30.10 12.66
CA ARG A 573 7.43 30.61 11.87
C ARG A 573 8.58 29.59 11.82
N ILE A 574 9.32 29.58 10.73
CA ILE A 574 10.53 28.76 10.59
C ILE A 574 11.76 29.62 10.24
N ASP A 575 11.59 30.92 9.99
CA ASP A 575 12.67 31.80 9.54
C ASP A 575 13.74 32.07 10.62
#